data_AF-A0A1Y5F3N3-F1
#
_entry.id   AF-A0A1Y5F3N3-F1
#
_cell.length_a   1.000
_cell.length_b   1.000
_cell.length_c   1.000
_cell.angle_alpha   90.00
_cell.angle_beta   90.00
_cell.angle_gamma   90.00
#
_symmetry.space_group_name_H-M   'P 1'
#
loop_
_entity.id
_entity.type
_entity.pdbx_description
1 polymer ?
#
loop_
_entity_poly.entity_id
_entity_poly.type
_entity_poly.pdbx_seq_one_letter_code
_entity_poly.pdbx_strand_id
1 'polypeptide(L)'
;MIKNSPLRLNHLPLLLLPLFLMSSCSFFIKLDQSDEVIVFKTENSQKICRKTAPIVLASQSGQSLKQLKQRLLSVSVEKSLKPIEAFVAWSLLQIYIRPNNVSPGSAIQFMDTSSSNLEYVSYVKKNSNDPFLYFNSLRDILTKYQSKKSLSYLARIVDEIIPSQFTIDKNLATFLAKNKDSITANKRSHRFYSKGQQVLRKGEGLNTFKIWPLISQSRYLKNSTNTHLFSKQIGNGKSAHCNFDMGIYKNSIYLIDSRLGLNSHPFSLSYKGQTFMAISSQIPNSKELYPGTYSFKPIEHGGQKAFCKIKTKNSQLTLISSKGRDSGQHLFNLIEYKISSAENRNDLIELLDFPRYLFLLNPERMVYESNRSSPKQIQTFLNTSFPIYHKSNLGNIWLHYKTTSTKKSDQGLILDGRQENSLSCSK
;
A
#
# COMPACT_ATOMS: atom_id res chain seq x y z
N MET A 1 -52.25 -50.03 -51.88
CA MET A 1 -53.51 -50.25 -51.15
C MET A 1 -53.27 -49.83 -49.70
N ILE A 2 -54.03 -48.84 -49.20
CA ILE A 2 -54.21 -48.46 -47.78
C ILE A 2 -52.97 -47.82 -47.10
N LYS A 3 -53.00 -46.66 -46.43
CA LYS A 3 -53.93 -45.53 -46.25
C LYS A 3 -53.09 -44.37 -45.70
N ASN A 4 -53.43 -43.15 -46.10
CA ASN A 4 -53.01 -41.90 -45.48
C ASN A 4 -53.44 -41.81 -44.01
N SER A 5 -52.60 -41.16 -43.19
CA SER A 5 -53.01 -40.43 -41.97
C SER A 5 -52.00 -39.30 -41.69
N PRO A 6 -52.43 -38.02 -41.61
CA PRO A 6 -51.57 -36.88 -41.30
C PRO A 6 -51.58 -36.59 -39.79
N LEU A 7 -50.41 -36.37 -39.20
CA LEU A 7 -50.30 -35.88 -37.81
C LEU A 7 -50.01 -34.38 -37.80
N ARG A 8 -51.12 -33.66 -37.58
CA ARG A 8 -51.32 -32.31 -37.02
C ARG A 8 -50.06 -31.52 -36.64
N LEU A 9 -49.89 -30.38 -37.32
CA LEU A 9 -49.23 -29.20 -36.76
C LEU A 9 -49.98 -28.78 -35.49
N ASN A 10 -49.36 -28.96 -34.32
CA ASN A 10 -49.76 -28.27 -33.10
C ASN A 10 -48.99 -26.95 -33.02
N HIS A 11 -49.70 -25.85 -33.24
CA HIS A 11 -49.29 -24.52 -32.78
C HIS A 11 -49.32 -24.50 -31.25
N LEU A 12 -48.15 -24.54 -30.62
CA LEU A 12 -47.92 -24.23 -29.20
C LEU A 12 -46.49 -23.67 -29.08
N PRO A 13 -46.25 -22.64 -28.26
CA PRO A 13 -46.33 -21.27 -28.71
C PRO A 13 -44.94 -20.62 -28.74
N LEU A 14 -44.75 -19.72 -29.69
CA LEU A 14 -43.62 -18.79 -29.85
C LEU A 14 -43.59 -17.74 -28.71
N LEU A 15 -43.79 -18.17 -27.46
CA LEU A 15 -44.02 -17.33 -26.28
C LEU A 15 -42.98 -17.59 -25.16
N LEU A 16 -42.06 -18.53 -25.36
CA LEU A 16 -40.93 -18.79 -24.45
C LEU A 16 -39.64 -18.05 -24.82
N LEU A 17 -39.51 -17.58 -26.07
CA LEU A 17 -38.36 -16.81 -26.54
C LEU A 17 -38.22 -15.41 -25.87
N PRO A 18 -39.30 -14.66 -25.56
CA PRO A 18 -39.17 -13.38 -24.88
C PRO A 18 -38.76 -13.54 -23.40
N LEU A 19 -39.10 -14.65 -22.75
CA LEU A 19 -38.74 -14.94 -21.36
C LEU A 19 -37.25 -15.23 -21.18
N PHE A 20 -36.60 -15.85 -22.16
CA PHE A 20 -35.14 -16.04 -22.16
C PHE A 20 -34.36 -14.74 -22.39
N LEU A 21 -34.90 -13.81 -23.19
CA LEU A 21 -34.28 -12.50 -23.42
C LEU A 21 -34.44 -11.56 -22.21
N MET A 22 -35.55 -11.67 -21.47
CA MET A 22 -35.78 -10.93 -20.22
C MET A 22 -34.96 -11.48 -19.04
N SER A 23 -34.73 -12.80 -18.99
CA SER A 23 -33.86 -13.41 -17.97
C SER A 23 -32.38 -13.15 -18.21
N SER A 24 -31.93 -12.99 -19.47
CA SER A 24 -30.53 -12.63 -19.76
C SER A 24 -30.15 -11.24 -19.25
N CYS A 25 -31.05 -10.26 -19.35
CA CYS A 25 -30.78 -8.91 -18.84
C CYS A 25 -30.72 -8.87 -17.31
N SER A 26 -31.61 -9.60 -16.62
CA SER A 26 -31.59 -9.68 -15.15
C SER A 26 -30.38 -10.45 -14.63
N PHE A 27 -29.89 -11.47 -15.34
CA PHE A 27 -28.66 -12.17 -14.99
C PHE A 27 -27.42 -11.28 -15.20
N PHE A 28 -27.41 -10.46 -16.26
CA PHE A 28 -26.35 -9.46 -16.48
C PHE A 28 -26.32 -8.37 -15.42
N ILE A 29 -27.50 -7.86 -14.99
CA ILE A 29 -27.58 -6.87 -13.90
C ILE A 29 -27.06 -7.45 -12.58
N LYS A 30 -27.32 -8.75 -12.32
CA LYS A 30 -26.86 -9.44 -11.11
C LYS A 30 -25.34 -9.69 -11.10
N LEU A 31 -24.72 -9.84 -12.26
CA LEU A 31 -23.26 -9.95 -12.41
C LEU A 31 -22.53 -8.60 -12.21
N ASP A 32 -23.24 -7.48 -12.39
CA ASP A 32 -22.64 -6.14 -12.37
C ASP A 32 -22.78 -5.43 -11.00
N GLN A 33 -23.57 -5.97 -10.08
CA GLN A 33 -23.69 -5.48 -8.70
C GLN A 33 -22.77 -6.30 -7.78
N SER A 34 -21.88 -5.61 -7.06
CA SER A 34 -21.00 -6.26 -6.07
C SER A 34 -21.82 -6.90 -4.95
N ASP A 35 -21.50 -8.14 -4.55
CA ASP A 35 -22.08 -8.86 -3.39
C ASP A 35 -21.84 -8.16 -2.03
N GLU A 36 -21.24 -6.96 -2.00
CA GLU A 36 -20.97 -6.21 -0.77
C GLU A 36 -22.24 -5.51 -0.25
N VAL A 37 -22.68 -5.88 0.95
CA VAL A 37 -23.77 -5.19 1.67
C VAL A 37 -23.35 -3.75 1.98
N ILE A 38 -24.14 -2.78 1.52
CA ILE A 38 -23.91 -1.35 1.78
C ILE A 38 -24.21 -1.07 3.27
N VAL A 39 -23.16 -0.97 4.08
CA VAL A 39 -23.26 -0.58 5.50
C VAL A 39 -22.85 0.89 5.64
N PHE A 40 -23.77 1.76 6.06
CA PHE A 40 -23.58 3.22 6.20
C PHE A 40 -22.83 3.65 7.48
N LYS A 41 -21.94 2.81 8.03
CA LYS A 41 -21.22 3.17 9.27
C LYS A 41 -19.93 3.93 8.98
N THR A 42 -19.91 5.20 9.39
CA THR A 42 -18.69 6.00 9.56
C THR A 42 -18.05 5.67 10.91
N GLU A 43 -17.16 4.68 10.94
CA GLU A 43 -16.19 4.57 12.03
C GLU A 43 -14.88 5.24 11.62
N ASN A 44 -14.59 6.36 12.28
CA ASN A 44 -13.34 7.11 12.19
C ASN A 44 -12.24 6.28 12.87
N SER A 45 -11.36 5.65 12.08
CA SER A 45 -10.42 4.60 12.54
C SER A 45 -8.96 4.91 12.21
N GLN A 46 -8.69 6.16 11.85
CA GLN A 46 -7.37 6.68 11.51
C GLN A 46 -6.42 6.43 12.68
N LYS A 47 -5.23 5.91 12.36
CA LYS A 47 -4.21 5.70 13.38
C LYS A 47 -3.31 6.92 13.44
N ILE A 48 -3.30 7.56 14.60
CA ILE A 48 -2.48 8.74 14.92
C ILE A 48 -1.76 8.56 16.25
N CYS A 49 -0.61 9.21 16.41
CA CYS A 49 0.01 9.37 17.71
C CYS A 49 -0.53 10.64 18.39
N ARG A 50 -1.23 10.47 19.51
CA ARG A 50 -1.76 11.62 20.28
C ARG A 50 -0.67 12.42 21.00
N LYS A 51 0.39 11.74 21.42
CA LYS A 51 1.55 12.31 22.10
C LYS A 51 2.81 12.14 21.27
N THR A 52 3.77 13.03 21.48
CA THR A 52 5.12 12.89 20.93
C THR A 52 5.78 11.65 21.51
N ALA A 53 6.41 10.85 20.66
CA ALA A 53 7.18 9.69 21.05
C ALA A 53 8.62 9.82 20.53
N PRO A 54 9.62 9.30 21.26
CA PRO A 54 11.02 9.33 20.82
C PRO A 54 11.24 8.56 19.52
N ILE A 55 10.46 7.49 19.31
CA ILE A 55 10.37 6.75 18.07
C ILE A 55 8.90 6.41 17.78
N VAL A 56 8.52 6.47 16.51
CA VAL A 56 7.23 6.01 16.00
C VAL A 56 7.47 5.05 14.85
N LEU A 57 6.86 3.86 14.90
CA LEU A 57 6.91 2.88 13.81
C LEU A 57 5.55 2.73 13.17
N ALA A 58 5.51 2.73 11.84
CA ALA A 58 4.32 2.43 11.06
C ALA A 58 4.60 1.35 10.00
N SER A 59 3.64 0.43 9.82
CA SER A 59 3.67 -0.64 8.80
C SER A 59 2.24 -0.97 8.37
N GLN A 60 2.00 -1.28 7.09
CA GLN A 60 0.72 -1.86 6.66
C GLN A 60 0.63 -3.34 7.07
N SER A 61 0.47 -3.58 8.37
CA SER A 61 0.27 -4.89 8.95
C SER A 61 -0.75 -4.88 10.07
N GLY A 62 -1.36 -6.03 10.32
CA GLY A 62 -2.23 -6.25 11.48
C GLY A 62 -1.46 -6.59 12.76
N GLN A 63 -0.13 -6.71 12.68
CA GLN A 63 0.73 -7.11 13.81
C GLN A 63 0.99 -5.95 14.77
N SER A 64 1.07 -6.25 16.07
CA SER A 64 1.52 -5.27 17.06
C SER A 64 3.01 -4.99 16.92
N LEU A 65 3.37 -3.70 16.77
CA LEU A 65 4.77 -3.27 16.64
C LEU A 65 5.40 -2.88 17.99
N LYS A 66 4.71 -3.07 19.12
CA LYS A 66 5.12 -2.53 20.42
C LYS A 66 6.48 -3.05 20.88
N GLN A 67 6.70 -4.36 20.83
CA GLN A 67 7.96 -4.98 21.25
C GLN A 67 9.12 -4.58 20.32
N LEU A 68 8.89 -4.61 19.00
CA LEU A 68 9.87 -4.16 18.00
C LEU A 68 10.26 -2.70 18.21
N LYS A 69 9.28 -1.83 18.46
CA LYS A 69 9.52 -0.42 18.78
C LYS A 69 10.42 -0.26 20.01
N GLN A 70 10.12 -0.99 21.09
CA GLN A 70 10.93 -0.93 22.31
C GLN A 70 12.37 -1.38 22.06
N ARG A 71 12.57 -2.54 21.43
CA ARG A 71 13.91 -3.07 21.14
C ARG A 71 14.68 -2.18 20.16
N LEU A 72 14.03 -1.71 19.09
CA LEU A 72 14.65 -0.80 18.13
C LEU A 72 15.01 0.55 18.78
N LEU A 73 14.17 1.08 19.67
CA LEU A 73 14.50 2.29 20.43
C LEU A 73 15.74 2.07 21.30
N SER A 74 15.75 0.99 22.10
CA SER A 74 16.85 0.68 23.02
C SER A 74 18.18 0.56 22.27
N VAL A 75 18.23 -0.24 21.21
CA VAL A 75 19.47 -0.41 20.42
C VAL A 75 19.84 0.87 19.65
N SER A 76 18.86 1.68 19.23
CA SER A 76 19.14 2.97 18.59
C SER A 76 19.79 3.96 19.53
N VAL A 77 19.42 3.95 20.81
CA VAL A 77 20.05 4.77 21.85
C VAL A 77 21.43 4.21 22.18
N GLU A 78 21.51 2.92 22.52
CA GLU A 78 22.76 2.24 22.91
C GLU A 78 23.85 2.37 21.83
N LYS A 79 23.52 2.06 20.57
CA LYS A 79 24.46 2.12 19.45
C LYS A 79 24.56 3.52 18.84
N SER A 80 23.87 4.53 19.37
CA SER A 80 23.83 5.89 18.82
C SER A 80 23.50 5.92 17.32
N LEU A 81 22.38 5.31 16.92
CA LEU A 81 21.92 5.34 15.53
C LEU A 81 21.46 6.75 15.13
N LYS A 82 21.81 7.16 13.90
CA LYS A 82 21.19 8.29 13.20
C LYS A 82 19.76 7.91 12.78
N PRO A 83 18.86 8.88 12.53
CA PRO A 83 17.51 8.60 12.03
C PRO A 83 17.45 7.73 10.79
N ILE A 84 18.32 7.99 9.81
CA ILE A 84 18.36 7.17 8.60
C ILE A 84 18.81 5.72 8.88
N GLU A 85 19.73 5.53 9.83
CA GLU A 85 20.23 4.19 10.20
C GLU A 85 19.12 3.39 10.91
N ALA A 86 18.36 4.03 11.80
CA ALA A 86 17.19 3.44 12.43
C ALA A 86 16.09 3.12 11.39
N PHE A 87 15.87 4.01 10.42
CA PHE A 87 14.95 3.75 9.30
C PHE A 87 15.39 2.57 8.45
N VAL A 88 16.67 2.43 8.14
CA VAL A 88 17.19 1.29 7.36
C VAL A 88 17.07 -0.01 8.15
N ALA A 89 17.36 -0.03 9.46
CA ALA A 89 17.09 -1.18 10.31
C ALA A 89 15.59 -1.56 10.32
N TRP A 90 14.70 -0.56 10.40
CA TRP A 90 13.25 -0.76 10.29
C TRP A 90 12.82 -1.29 8.92
N SER A 91 13.48 -0.86 7.85
CA SER A 91 13.27 -1.31 6.47
C SER A 91 13.64 -2.78 6.31
N LEU A 92 14.71 -3.24 6.95
CA LEU A 92 15.09 -4.66 6.98
C LEU A 92 14.08 -5.50 7.76
N LEU A 93 13.55 -5.00 8.87
CA LEU A 93 12.49 -5.67 9.63
C LEU A 93 11.21 -5.90 8.82
N GLN A 94 10.94 -5.08 7.79
CA GLN A 94 9.77 -5.27 6.93
C GLN A 94 9.80 -6.58 6.12
N ILE A 95 10.98 -7.15 5.85
CA ILE A 95 11.14 -8.44 5.15
C ILE A 95 10.45 -9.57 5.93
N TYR A 96 10.46 -9.49 7.26
CA TYR A 96 9.82 -10.47 8.14
C TYR A 96 8.32 -10.23 8.27
N ILE A 97 7.89 -8.96 8.29
CA ILE A 97 6.49 -8.57 8.42
C ILE A 97 5.70 -8.88 7.13
N ARG A 98 6.32 -8.62 5.97
CA ARG A 98 5.69 -8.73 4.63
C ARG A 98 6.59 -9.44 3.61
N PRO A 99 6.93 -10.72 3.82
CA PRO A 99 7.82 -11.45 2.91
C PRO A 99 7.29 -11.61 1.48
N ASN A 100 5.98 -11.41 1.26
CA ASN A 100 5.35 -11.41 -0.05
C ASN A 100 5.50 -10.07 -0.81
N ASN A 101 5.67 -8.94 -0.11
CA ASN A 101 5.76 -7.59 -0.72
C ASN A 101 7.11 -6.89 -0.46
N VAL A 102 7.93 -7.46 0.41
CA VAL A 102 9.26 -6.98 0.79
C VAL A 102 10.21 -8.16 0.82
N SER A 103 11.22 -8.12 -0.03
CA SER A 103 12.24 -9.15 -0.12
C SER A 103 13.59 -8.51 -0.45
N PRO A 104 14.71 -9.26 -0.40
CA PRO A 104 15.99 -8.74 -0.86
C PRO A 104 15.96 -8.10 -2.27
N GLY A 105 15.06 -8.55 -3.16
CA GLY A 105 14.93 -8.06 -4.52
C GLY A 105 13.74 -7.12 -4.77
N SER A 106 12.94 -6.76 -3.75
CA SER A 106 11.84 -5.81 -3.99
C SER A 106 12.36 -4.43 -4.37
N ALA A 107 11.57 -3.66 -5.13
CA ALA A 107 11.86 -2.25 -5.32
C ALA A 107 11.40 -1.45 -4.10
N ILE A 108 11.96 -0.24 -3.95
CA ILE A 108 11.56 0.71 -2.92
C ILE A 108 11.41 2.12 -3.49
N GLN A 109 10.40 2.82 -3.02
CA GLN A 109 10.29 4.27 -3.12
C GLN A 109 10.48 4.87 -1.73
N PHE A 110 11.26 5.93 -1.61
CA PHE A 110 11.61 6.55 -0.35
C PHE A 110 11.42 8.07 -0.44
N MET A 111 10.90 8.66 0.64
CA MET A 111 10.84 10.11 0.81
C MET A 111 11.22 10.53 2.23
N ASP A 112 12.07 11.55 2.32
CA ASP A 112 12.30 12.29 3.55
C ASP A 112 11.28 13.41 3.68
N THR A 113 10.40 13.19 4.65
CA THR A 113 9.24 14.03 4.88
C THR A 113 9.54 15.18 5.85
N SER A 114 10.72 15.16 6.49
CA SER A 114 11.17 16.18 7.44
C SER A 114 12.07 17.23 6.78
N SER A 115 12.84 16.84 5.75
CA SER A 115 13.68 17.75 4.96
C SER A 115 12.86 18.87 4.32
N SER A 116 13.43 20.08 4.24
CA SER A 116 12.87 21.17 3.44
C SER A 116 13.05 20.92 1.94
N ASN A 117 14.05 20.12 1.56
CA ASN A 117 14.30 19.72 0.18
C ASN A 117 13.26 18.68 -0.30
N LEU A 118 13.10 18.58 -1.61
CA LEU A 118 12.20 17.61 -2.25
C LEU A 118 12.90 16.25 -2.39
N GLU A 119 13.22 15.64 -1.24
CA GLU A 119 14.01 14.43 -1.19
C GLU A 119 13.17 13.17 -1.43
N TYR A 120 12.98 12.87 -2.70
CA TYR A 120 12.33 11.64 -3.19
C TYR A 120 13.31 10.81 -4.02
N VAL A 121 13.19 9.49 -3.91
CA VAL A 121 13.89 8.56 -4.80
C VAL A 121 13.04 7.32 -5.04
N SER A 122 13.00 6.88 -6.29
CA SER A 122 12.37 5.65 -6.75
C SER A 122 13.42 4.71 -7.31
N TYR A 123 13.44 3.48 -6.78
CA TYR A 123 14.22 2.36 -7.30
C TYR A 123 13.35 1.37 -8.07
N VAL A 124 12.09 1.73 -8.40
CA VAL A 124 11.18 0.89 -9.19
C VAL A 124 11.66 0.84 -10.63
N LYS A 125 11.93 -0.37 -11.13
CA LYS A 125 12.34 -0.63 -12.52
C LYS A 125 11.47 -1.72 -13.11
N LYS A 126 11.12 -1.61 -14.40
CA LYS A 126 10.41 -2.68 -15.10
C LYS A 126 11.30 -3.91 -15.30
N ASN A 127 12.57 -3.71 -15.65
CA ASN A 127 13.51 -4.79 -16.03
C ASN A 127 14.81 -4.71 -15.23
N SER A 128 14.78 -4.83 -13.89
CA SER A 128 16.02 -4.95 -13.12
C SER A 128 16.44 -6.42 -13.04
N ASN A 129 17.70 -6.69 -13.36
CA ASN A 129 18.31 -8.00 -13.13
C ASN A 129 19.02 -8.09 -11.77
N ASP A 130 18.88 -7.07 -10.91
CA ASP A 130 19.51 -7.06 -9.57
C ASP A 130 18.71 -7.94 -8.59
N PRO A 131 19.22 -9.13 -8.21
CA PRO A 131 18.53 -10.02 -7.28
C PRO A 131 18.49 -9.46 -5.85
N PHE A 132 19.22 -8.38 -5.56
CA PHE A 132 19.33 -7.73 -4.26
C PHE A 132 18.98 -6.23 -4.34
N LEU A 133 18.09 -5.84 -5.26
CA LEU A 133 17.67 -4.45 -5.50
C LEU A 133 17.31 -3.72 -4.21
N TYR A 134 16.55 -4.35 -3.29
CA TYR A 134 16.15 -3.73 -2.04
C TYR A 134 17.36 -3.38 -1.17
N PHE A 135 18.28 -4.32 -0.99
CA PHE A 135 19.50 -4.09 -0.21
C PHE A 135 20.39 -3.03 -0.85
N ASN A 136 20.56 -3.06 -2.17
CA ASN A 136 21.35 -2.05 -2.87
C ASN A 136 20.72 -0.66 -2.78
N SER A 137 19.39 -0.57 -2.84
CA SER A 137 18.65 0.67 -2.61
C SER A 137 18.86 1.21 -1.19
N LEU A 138 18.87 0.34 -0.17
CA LEU A 138 19.16 0.74 1.21
C LEU A 138 20.62 1.20 1.39
N ARG A 139 21.59 0.59 0.68
CA ARG A 139 22.98 1.06 0.65
C ARG A 139 23.07 2.46 0.02
N ASP A 140 22.41 2.68 -1.11
CA ASP A 140 22.37 3.97 -1.79
C ASP A 140 21.76 5.06 -0.89
N ILE A 141 20.69 4.73 -0.15
CA ILE A 141 20.10 5.62 0.87
C ILE A 141 21.10 5.92 1.99
N LEU A 142 21.79 4.93 2.57
CA LEU A 142 22.80 5.17 3.60
C LEU A 142 23.94 6.07 3.11
N THR A 143 24.41 5.85 1.88
CA THR A 143 25.45 6.67 1.24
C THR A 143 24.99 8.11 1.03
N LYS A 144 23.77 8.32 0.54
CA LYS A 144 23.20 9.67 0.37
C LYS A 144 23.19 10.45 1.69
N TYR A 145 22.88 9.80 2.80
CA TYR A 145 22.85 10.42 4.14
C TYR A 145 24.19 10.32 4.89
N GLN A 146 25.28 9.97 4.19
CA GLN A 146 26.64 9.90 4.76
C GLN A 146 26.67 9.12 6.08
N SER A 147 25.99 7.97 6.10
CA SER A 147 26.04 7.07 7.26
C SER A 147 27.42 6.42 7.34
N LYS A 148 27.97 6.37 8.55
CA LYS A 148 29.21 5.64 8.84
C LYS A 148 28.96 4.14 9.05
N LYS A 149 27.69 3.73 9.18
CA LYS A 149 27.30 2.34 9.46
C LYS A 149 26.89 1.68 8.17
N SER A 150 27.54 0.57 7.85
CA SER A 150 27.19 -0.22 6.67
C SER A 150 25.83 -0.88 6.83
N LEU A 151 25.18 -1.21 5.71
CA LEU A 151 23.96 -2.03 5.72
C LEU A 151 24.19 -3.34 6.48
N SER A 152 25.36 -3.93 6.31
CA SER A 152 25.75 -5.15 7.00
C SER A 152 25.83 -4.92 8.52
N TYR A 153 26.39 -3.81 9.02
CA TYR A 153 26.35 -3.51 10.46
C TYR A 153 24.91 -3.43 10.99
N LEU A 154 24.02 -2.74 10.25
CA LEU A 154 22.61 -2.60 10.63
C LEU A 154 21.86 -3.95 10.58
N ALA A 155 22.26 -4.85 9.67
CA ALA A 155 21.73 -6.21 9.61
C ALA A 155 21.99 -7.01 10.88
N ARG A 156 23.19 -6.87 11.47
CA ARG A 156 23.52 -7.54 12.76
C ARG A 156 22.67 -6.99 13.90
N ILE A 157 22.47 -5.67 13.94
CA ILE A 157 21.54 -5.06 14.90
C ILE A 157 20.13 -5.63 14.74
N VAL A 158 19.66 -5.80 13.50
CA VAL A 158 18.35 -6.41 13.25
C VAL A 158 18.30 -7.85 13.78
N ASP A 159 19.33 -8.65 13.51
CA ASP A 159 19.44 -10.03 14.01
C ASP A 159 19.49 -10.12 15.54
N GLU A 160 19.98 -9.09 16.24
CA GLU A 160 19.98 -9.01 17.70
C GLU A 160 18.59 -8.72 18.29
N ILE A 161 17.79 -7.87 17.63
CA ILE A 161 16.51 -7.39 18.18
C ILE A 161 15.29 -8.18 17.72
N ILE A 162 15.44 -8.98 16.67
CA ILE A 162 14.32 -9.69 16.06
C ILE A 162 13.67 -10.71 17.03
N PRO A 163 12.34 -10.84 17.08
CA PRO A 163 11.72 -11.94 17.83
C PRO A 163 12.03 -13.29 17.18
N SER A 164 11.85 -14.39 17.92
CA SER A 164 12.00 -15.74 17.38
C SER A 164 10.94 -16.08 16.32
N GLN A 165 9.77 -15.45 16.40
CA GLN A 165 8.65 -15.66 15.48
C GLN A 165 7.93 -14.37 15.13
N PHE A 166 7.43 -14.28 13.89
CA PHE A 166 6.45 -13.29 13.45
C PHE A 166 5.09 -13.93 13.21
N THR A 167 4.03 -13.25 13.61
CA THR A 167 2.66 -13.74 13.43
C THR A 167 2.11 -13.40 12.05
N ILE A 168 1.60 -14.36 11.29
CA ILE A 168 0.93 -14.11 10.02
C ILE A 168 -0.33 -13.29 10.25
N ASP A 169 -0.47 -12.19 9.53
CA ASP A 169 -1.70 -11.40 9.57
C ASP A 169 -2.65 -11.74 8.41
N LYS A 170 -3.75 -10.99 8.29
CA LYS A 170 -4.80 -11.24 7.29
C LYS A 170 -4.26 -11.23 5.85
N ASN A 171 -3.48 -10.22 5.48
CA ASN A 171 -3.06 -10.04 4.08
C ASN A 171 -2.09 -11.15 3.64
N LEU A 172 -1.15 -11.53 4.52
CA LEU A 172 -0.23 -12.63 4.20
C LEU A 172 -0.98 -13.96 4.16
N ALA A 173 -1.90 -14.21 5.10
CA ALA A 173 -2.74 -15.41 5.08
C ALA A 173 -3.56 -15.52 3.78
N THR A 174 -4.16 -14.42 3.31
CA THR A 174 -4.89 -14.40 2.03
C THR A 174 -3.96 -14.70 0.85
N PHE A 175 -2.74 -14.16 0.84
CA PHE A 175 -1.75 -14.48 -0.19
C PHE A 175 -1.39 -15.97 -0.20
N LEU A 176 -1.13 -16.55 0.98
CA LEU A 176 -0.78 -17.97 1.11
C LEU A 176 -1.94 -18.87 0.67
N ALA A 177 -3.16 -18.56 1.08
CA ALA A 177 -4.36 -19.31 0.69
C ALA A 177 -4.58 -19.29 -0.83
N LYS A 178 -4.43 -18.12 -1.47
CA LYS A 178 -4.56 -17.97 -2.93
C LYS A 178 -3.50 -18.75 -3.70
N ASN A 179 -2.34 -19.00 -3.10
CA ASN A 179 -1.20 -19.66 -3.73
C ASN A 179 -0.91 -21.05 -3.14
N LYS A 180 -1.89 -21.67 -2.47
CA LYS A 180 -1.73 -22.92 -1.71
C LYS A 180 -0.99 -23.98 -2.52
N ASP A 181 -1.45 -24.28 -3.73
CA ASP A 181 -0.91 -25.37 -4.54
C ASP A 181 0.56 -25.14 -4.94
N SER A 182 0.92 -23.89 -5.26
CA SER A 182 2.30 -23.53 -5.58
C SER A 182 3.22 -23.60 -4.35
N ILE A 183 2.69 -23.24 -3.17
CA ILE A 183 3.42 -23.29 -1.91
C ILE A 183 3.64 -24.74 -1.46
N THR A 184 2.61 -25.59 -1.55
CA THR A 184 2.69 -26.99 -1.11
C THR A 184 3.53 -27.85 -2.05
N ALA A 185 3.51 -27.57 -3.36
CA ALA A 185 4.34 -28.28 -4.33
C ALA A 185 5.85 -27.97 -4.19
N ASN A 186 6.22 -26.80 -3.66
CA ASN A 186 7.62 -26.43 -3.47
C ASN A 186 8.11 -26.81 -2.06
N LYS A 187 9.09 -27.72 -1.96
CA LYS A 187 9.65 -28.21 -0.67
C LYS A 187 10.14 -27.09 0.26
N ARG A 188 10.72 -26.00 -0.27
CA ARG A 188 11.23 -24.88 0.54
C ARG A 188 10.08 -24.02 1.05
N SER A 189 9.15 -23.63 0.18
CA SER A 189 7.95 -22.87 0.56
C SER A 189 7.09 -23.65 1.54
N HIS A 190 6.87 -24.95 1.28
CA HIS A 190 6.12 -25.85 2.15
C HIS A 190 6.68 -25.89 3.57
N ARG A 191 8.01 -26.02 3.71
CA ARG A 191 8.71 -26.02 5.02
C ARG A 191 8.41 -24.77 5.87
N PHE A 192 8.32 -23.59 5.25
CA PHE A 192 8.09 -22.33 5.97
C PHE A 192 6.61 -22.01 6.16
N TYR A 193 5.79 -22.33 5.16
CA TYR A 193 4.42 -21.81 5.04
C TYR A 193 3.33 -22.85 5.20
N SER A 194 3.65 -24.10 5.54
CA SER A 194 2.65 -25.16 5.70
C SER A 194 2.78 -25.90 7.03
N LYS A 195 1.62 -26.36 7.53
CA LYS A 195 1.49 -27.37 8.60
C LYS A 195 0.73 -28.56 8.01
N GLY A 196 1.43 -29.67 7.79
CA GLY A 196 0.89 -30.78 7.01
C GLY A 196 0.57 -30.35 5.58
N GLN A 197 -0.69 -30.50 5.16
CA GLN A 197 -1.17 -30.14 3.81
C GLN A 197 -1.89 -28.78 3.73
N GLN A 198 -1.84 -28.00 4.82
CA GLN A 198 -2.48 -26.68 4.89
C GLN A 198 -1.44 -25.59 4.99
N VAL A 199 -1.68 -24.49 4.28
CA VAL A 199 -0.88 -23.27 4.44
C VAL A 199 -1.23 -22.58 5.76
N LEU A 200 -0.26 -21.84 6.29
CA LEU A 200 -0.43 -21.10 7.53
C LEU A 200 -1.51 -20.01 7.43
N ARG A 201 -2.25 -19.83 8.52
CA ARG A 201 -3.41 -18.94 8.67
C ARG A 201 -3.06 -17.72 9.52
N LYS A 202 -3.97 -16.73 9.53
CA LYS A 202 -3.87 -15.55 10.41
C LYS A 202 -3.71 -15.99 11.86
N GLY A 203 -2.73 -15.43 12.57
CA GLY A 203 -2.42 -15.76 13.96
C GLY A 203 -1.30 -16.80 14.14
N GLU A 204 -0.92 -17.53 13.09
CA GLU A 204 0.15 -18.53 13.19
C GLU A 204 1.55 -17.92 13.04
N GLY A 205 2.55 -18.56 13.64
CA GLY A 205 3.93 -18.06 13.69
C GLY A 205 4.82 -18.52 12.53
N LEU A 206 5.69 -17.63 12.08
CA LEU A 206 6.81 -17.88 11.16
C LEU A 206 8.13 -17.70 11.92
N ASN A 207 8.93 -18.77 12.01
CA ASN A 207 10.25 -18.72 12.62
C ASN A 207 11.17 -17.77 11.84
N THR A 208 11.83 -16.87 12.57
CA THR A 208 12.75 -15.90 11.97
C THR A 208 14.08 -16.52 11.57
N PHE A 209 14.83 -15.77 10.77
CA PHE A 209 16.14 -16.15 10.24
C PHE A 209 17.07 -14.94 10.38
N LYS A 210 18.39 -15.17 10.32
CA LYS A 210 19.38 -14.10 10.32
C LYS A 210 19.47 -13.43 8.94
N ILE A 211 19.31 -12.11 8.86
CA ILE A 211 19.40 -11.34 7.60
C ILE A 211 20.85 -11.00 7.25
N TRP A 212 21.75 -10.90 8.24
CA TRP A 212 23.16 -10.59 8.00
C TRP A 212 23.81 -11.47 6.91
N PRO A 213 23.67 -12.82 6.94
CA PRO A 213 24.28 -13.69 5.93
C PRO A 213 23.85 -13.34 4.50
N LEU A 214 22.57 -13.03 4.28
CA LEU A 214 22.07 -12.62 2.95
C LEU A 214 22.69 -11.30 2.50
N ILE A 215 22.81 -10.33 3.40
CA ILE A 215 23.41 -9.03 3.08
C ILE A 215 24.90 -9.19 2.78
N SER A 216 25.63 -10.03 3.53
CA SER A 216 27.06 -10.29 3.30
C SER A 216 27.33 -10.98 1.96
N GLN A 217 26.40 -11.80 1.47
CA GLN A 217 26.52 -12.50 0.19
C GLN A 217 26.07 -11.63 -1.00
N SER A 218 25.33 -10.55 -0.76
CA SER A 218 24.86 -9.66 -1.82
C SER A 218 25.97 -8.74 -2.32
N ARG A 219 26.32 -8.88 -3.61
CA ARG A 219 27.20 -7.93 -4.30
C ARG A 219 26.50 -6.58 -4.44
N TYR A 220 27.22 -5.49 -4.13
CA TYR A 220 26.70 -4.15 -4.39
C TYR A 220 26.65 -3.88 -5.89
N LEU A 221 25.47 -3.49 -6.36
CA LEU A 221 25.22 -3.00 -7.70
C LEU A 221 24.61 -1.60 -7.58
N LYS A 222 25.26 -0.60 -8.16
CA LYS A 222 24.73 0.77 -8.18
C LYS A 222 23.48 0.80 -9.04
N ASN A 223 22.36 1.22 -8.48
CA ASN A 223 21.09 1.23 -9.18
C ASN A 223 20.80 2.61 -9.79
N SER A 224 20.37 2.65 -11.05
CA SER A 224 19.68 3.84 -11.57
C SER A 224 18.43 4.15 -10.75
N THR A 225 18.16 5.44 -10.57
CA THR A 225 17.06 5.93 -9.75
C THR A 225 16.28 7.00 -10.50
N ASN A 226 15.01 7.17 -10.13
CA ASN A 226 14.20 8.30 -10.53
C ASN A 226 13.92 9.18 -9.32
N THR A 227 14.34 10.43 -9.37
CA THR A 227 14.15 11.44 -8.32
C THR A 227 13.16 12.53 -8.73
N HIS A 228 12.61 12.45 -9.94
CA HIS A 228 11.78 13.50 -10.52
C HIS A 228 10.45 13.64 -9.77
N LEU A 229 10.08 14.90 -9.54
CA LEU A 229 8.78 15.31 -9.02
C LEU A 229 8.24 16.43 -9.92
N PHE A 230 7.04 16.24 -10.44
CA PHE A 230 6.29 17.26 -11.15
C PHE A 230 5.81 18.31 -10.16
N SER A 231 6.15 19.57 -10.42
CA SER A 231 5.73 20.71 -9.61
C SER A 231 4.49 21.38 -10.21
N LYS A 232 3.48 21.65 -9.38
CA LYS A 232 2.27 22.40 -9.76
C LYS A 232 1.88 23.38 -8.66
N GLN A 233 1.54 24.61 -9.04
CA GLN A 233 0.91 25.55 -8.13
C GLN A 233 -0.56 25.13 -7.92
N ILE A 234 -0.97 25.02 -6.65
CA ILE A 234 -2.31 24.56 -6.26
C ILE A 234 -3.07 25.64 -5.47
N GLY A 235 -2.63 26.89 -5.60
CA GLY A 235 -3.19 28.07 -4.95
C GLY A 235 -2.11 29.07 -4.55
N ASN A 236 -2.52 30.24 -4.07
CA ASN A 236 -1.59 31.29 -3.65
C ASN A 236 -0.67 30.82 -2.53
N GLY A 237 0.64 30.80 -2.80
CA GLY A 237 1.66 30.35 -1.84
C GLY A 237 1.62 28.85 -1.52
N LYS A 238 0.98 28.02 -2.37
CA LYS A 238 0.84 26.57 -2.18
C LYS A 238 1.32 25.82 -3.41
N SER A 239 2.28 24.91 -3.23
CA SER A 239 2.81 24.08 -4.32
C SER A 239 2.77 22.60 -3.97
N ALA A 240 2.42 21.77 -4.94
CA ALA A 240 2.47 20.32 -4.86
C ALA A 240 3.59 19.79 -5.76
N HIS A 241 4.36 18.84 -5.23
CA HIS A 241 5.47 18.18 -5.89
C HIS A 241 5.23 16.68 -5.85
N CYS A 242 4.85 16.09 -6.98
CA CYS A 242 4.36 14.71 -7.05
C CYS A 242 5.18 13.88 -8.02
N ASN A 243 5.33 12.58 -7.77
CA ASN A 243 6.04 11.67 -8.68
C ASN A 243 5.18 11.21 -9.88
N PHE A 244 4.09 11.93 -10.14
CA PHE A 244 3.18 11.75 -11.26
C PHE A 244 2.75 13.15 -11.73
N ASP A 245 2.45 13.27 -13.00
CA ASP A 245 1.94 14.51 -13.56
C ASP A 245 0.46 14.66 -13.23
N MET A 246 0.08 15.79 -12.61
CA MET A 246 -1.33 16.10 -12.33
C MET A 246 -2.09 16.57 -13.58
N GLY A 247 -1.39 16.97 -14.65
CA GLY A 247 -1.98 17.37 -15.93
C GLY A 247 -2.75 16.23 -16.60
N ILE A 248 -2.25 15.00 -16.51
CA ILE A 248 -2.91 13.83 -17.11
C ILE A 248 -4.34 13.65 -16.55
N TYR A 249 -4.53 13.83 -15.25
CA TYR A 249 -5.84 13.68 -14.61
C TYR A 249 -6.81 14.83 -14.92
N LYS A 250 -6.29 16.04 -15.13
CA LYS A 250 -7.08 17.17 -15.63
C LYS A 250 -7.60 16.94 -17.05
N ASN A 251 -6.86 16.17 -17.83
CA ASN A 251 -7.21 15.77 -19.20
C ASN A 251 -7.91 14.39 -19.23
N SER A 252 -8.42 13.92 -18.09
CA SER A 252 -9.12 12.64 -17.94
C SER A 252 -8.33 11.39 -18.35
N ILE A 253 -7.00 11.44 -18.33
CA ILE A 253 -6.13 10.28 -18.60
C ILE A 253 -5.88 9.55 -17.28
N TYR A 254 -6.43 8.34 -17.14
CA TYR A 254 -6.32 7.51 -15.92
C TYR A 254 -5.38 6.31 -16.13
N LEU A 255 -4.42 6.13 -15.21
CA LEU A 255 -3.36 5.12 -15.29
C LEU A 255 -3.77 3.86 -14.50
N ILE A 256 -4.68 3.09 -15.08
CA ILE A 256 -5.30 1.95 -14.41
C ILE A 256 -4.35 0.75 -14.25
N ASP A 257 -3.92 0.50 -13.02
CA ASP A 257 -3.23 -0.72 -12.58
C ASP A 257 -4.26 -1.87 -12.47
N SER A 258 -4.14 -2.85 -13.36
CA SER A 258 -4.94 -4.08 -13.35
C SER A 258 -4.75 -4.91 -12.07
N ARG A 259 -3.66 -4.68 -11.33
CA ARG A 259 -3.27 -5.48 -10.15
C ARG A 259 -3.75 -4.88 -8.82
N LEU A 260 -4.61 -3.86 -8.86
CA LEU A 260 -5.23 -3.19 -7.70
C LEU A 260 -4.24 -2.63 -6.66
N GLY A 261 -2.95 -2.53 -6.97
CA GLY A 261 -1.91 -2.18 -6.00
C GLY A 261 -1.73 -3.17 -4.85
N LEU A 262 -2.03 -4.47 -5.05
CA LEU A 262 -1.80 -5.52 -4.03
C LEU A 262 -0.32 -5.87 -3.81
N ASN A 263 0.56 -5.31 -4.64
CA ASN A 263 1.98 -5.63 -4.75
C ASN A 263 2.87 -4.58 -4.07
N SER A 264 2.32 -3.79 -3.16
CA SER A 264 3.03 -2.72 -2.45
C SER A 264 2.82 -2.82 -0.94
N HIS A 265 3.78 -2.27 -0.20
CA HIS A 265 3.77 -2.26 1.26
C HIS A 265 4.35 -0.93 1.78
N PRO A 266 3.51 0.01 2.25
CA PRO A 266 3.99 1.23 2.87
C PRO A 266 4.46 0.97 4.31
N PHE A 267 5.52 1.70 4.71
CA PHE A 267 6.03 1.73 6.07
C PHE A 267 6.72 3.07 6.35
N SER A 268 6.81 3.43 7.63
CA SER A 268 7.41 4.70 8.06
C SER A 268 8.10 4.56 9.41
N LEU A 269 9.12 5.40 9.64
CA LEU A 269 9.74 5.61 10.94
C LEU A 269 9.90 7.11 11.20
N SER A 270 9.52 7.54 12.41
CA SER A 270 9.89 8.84 12.96
C SER A 270 10.86 8.64 14.13
N TYR A 271 12.03 9.27 14.11
CA TYR A 271 13.03 9.21 15.18
C TYR A 271 13.85 10.51 15.22
N LYS A 272 14.08 11.04 16.43
CA LYS A 272 14.82 12.30 16.66
C LYS A 272 14.36 13.46 15.74
N GLY A 273 13.04 13.60 15.56
CA GLY A 273 12.43 14.68 14.76
C GLY A 273 12.47 14.50 13.24
N GLN A 274 13.09 13.42 12.74
CA GLN A 274 13.07 13.08 11.31
C GLN A 274 12.06 11.96 11.05
N THR A 275 11.27 12.10 9.98
CA THR A 275 10.29 11.12 9.54
C THR A 275 10.56 10.72 8.10
N PHE A 276 10.66 9.42 7.87
CA PHE A 276 10.83 8.83 6.55
C PHE A 276 9.63 7.97 6.21
N MET A 277 9.16 8.05 4.97
CA MET A 277 8.11 7.19 4.45
C MET A 277 8.65 6.42 3.25
N ALA A 278 8.29 5.15 3.15
CA ALA A 278 8.65 4.32 2.01
C ALA A 278 7.53 3.40 1.60
N ILE A 279 7.58 2.98 0.34
CA ILE A 279 6.75 1.90 -0.23
C ILE A 279 7.70 0.89 -0.85
N SER A 280 7.67 -0.34 -0.35
CA SER A 280 8.26 -1.48 -1.06
C SER A 280 7.27 -2.02 -2.07
N SER A 281 7.73 -2.52 -3.21
CA SER A 281 6.86 -3.18 -4.19
C SER A 281 7.53 -4.38 -4.87
N GLN A 282 6.74 -5.44 -5.06
CA GLN A 282 7.10 -6.60 -5.87
C GLN A 282 5.87 -7.46 -6.22
N ILE A 283 5.97 -8.21 -7.29
CA ILE A 283 5.12 -9.37 -7.57
C ILE A 283 5.88 -10.61 -7.10
N PRO A 284 5.44 -11.29 -6.02
CA PRO A 284 6.14 -12.46 -5.51
C PRO A 284 5.95 -13.67 -6.43
N ASN A 285 7.03 -14.43 -6.64
CA ASN A 285 6.99 -15.78 -7.18
C ASN A 285 6.67 -16.76 -6.04
N SER A 286 5.44 -17.25 -5.95
CA SER A 286 5.03 -18.19 -4.89
C SER A 286 5.79 -19.52 -4.88
N LYS A 287 6.48 -19.84 -5.98
CA LYS A 287 7.30 -21.06 -6.13
C LYS A 287 8.76 -20.86 -5.75
N GLU A 288 9.22 -19.63 -5.55
CA GLU A 288 10.63 -19.34 -5.29
C GLU A 288 10.86 -18.46 -4.07
N LEU A 289 11.66 -18.99 -3.14
CA LEU A 289 12.16 -18.26 -1.99
C LEU A 289 13.67 -18.02 -2.08
N TYR A 290 14.13 -16.95 -1.46
CA TYR A 290 15.56 -16.79 -1.20
C TYR A 290 16.09 -17.95 -0.32
N PRO A 291 17.31 -18.45 -0.57
CA PRO A 291 17.88 -19.54 0.21
C PRO A 291 17.90 -19.23 1.71
N GLY A 292 17.45 -20.19 2.53
CA GLY A 292 17.46 -20.08 3.99
C GLY A 292 16.43 -19.12 4.58
N THR A 293 15.51 -18.56 3.77
CA THR A 293 14.51 -17.60 4.25
C THR A 293 13.12 -17.94 3.74
N TYR A 294 12.14 -17.26 4.33
CA TYR A 294 10.76 -17.28 3.86
C TYR A 294 10.43 -16.11 2.91
N SER A 295 11.40 -15.33 2.44
CA SER A 295 11.14 -14.22 1.53
C SER A 295 10.95 -14.70 0.09
N PHE A 296 9.85 -14.30 -0.55
CA PHE A 296 9.58 -14.64 -1.94
C PHE A 296 10.44 -13.81 -2.90
N LYS A 297 11.01 -14.45 -3.92
CA LYS A 297 11.69 -13.74 -5.00
C LYS A 297 10.70 -12.95 -5.85
N PRO A 298 11.05 -11.76 -6.34
CA PRO A 298 10.19 -11.02 -7.26
C PRO A 298 10.21 -11.69 -8.65
N ILE A 299 9.04 -11.77 -9.29
CA ILE A 299 8.92 -11.93 -10.75
C ILE A 299 9.11 -10.55 -11.42
N GLU A 300 8.51 -9.53 -10.83
CA GLU A 300 8.59 -8.14 -11.24
C GLU A 300 8.60 -7.23 -9.99
N HIS A 301 9.02 -5.97 -10.16
CA HIS A 301 9.05 -4.99 -9.07
C HIS A 301 7.73 -4.25 -8.82
N GLY A 302 6.67 -4.59 -9.56
CA GLY A 302 5.39 -3.87 -9.50
C GLY A 302 5.45 -2.50 -10.17
N GLY A 303 4.42 -1.68 -9.96
CA GLY A 303 4.30 -0.33 -10.52
C GLY A 303 4.66 0.76 -9.50
N GLN A 304 5.15 1.89 -9.99
CA GLN A 304 5.39 3.08 -9.19
C GLN A 304 4.08 3.56 -8.53
N LYS A 305 4.13 3.74 -7.20
CA LYS A 305 3.04 4.24 -6.37
C LYS A 305 3.17 5.73 -6.13
N ALA A 306 2.05 6.40 -5.86
CA ALA A 306 2.02 7.85 -5.83
C ALA A 306 2.59 8.43 -4.53
N PHE A 307 3.46 9.43 -4.67
CA PHE A 307 4.02 10.27 -3.62
C PHE A 307 3.77 11.73 -4.00
N CYS A 308 3.33 12.53 -3.03
CA CYS A 308 3.23 13.98 -3.18
C CYS A 308 3.75 14.68 -1.93
N LYS A 309 4.50 15.75 -2.12
CA LYS A 309 4.88 16.70 -1.07
C LYS A 309 4.22 18.04 -1.37
N ILE A 310 3.34 18.48 -0.47
CA ILE A 310 2.65 19.76 -0.56
C ILE A 310 3.28 20.71 0.42
N LYS A 311 3.69 21.88 -0.07
CA LYS A 311 4.24 22.96 0.73
C LYS A 311 3.29 24.14 0.74
N THR A 312 3.01 24.65 1.93
CA THR A 312 2.32 25.91 2.17
C THR A 312 3.25 26.85 2.95
N LYS A 313 2.82 28.09 3.19
CA LYS A 313 3.56 29.04 4.03
C LYS A 313 3.76 28.53 5.47
N ASN A 314 2.76 27.83 6.02
CA ASN A 314 2.71 27.47 7.45
C ASN A 314 2.82 25.96 7.69
N SER A 315 2.79 25.14 6.64
CA SER A 315 2.74 23.69 6.79
C SER A 315 3.31 22.93 5.60
N GLN A 316 3.62 21.66 5.86
CA GLN A 316 4.08 20.69 4.88
C GLN A 316 3.31 19.39 5.08
N LEU A 317 2.76 18.87 3.99
CA LEU A 317 2.10 17.57 3.92
C LEU A 317 2.92 16.66 3.03
N THR A 318 3.19 15.45 3.48
CA THR A 318 3.66 14.37 2.61
C THR A 318 2.57 13.31 2.54
N LEU A 319 2.18 12.94 1.32
CA LEU A 319 1.12 11.98 1.03
C LEU A 319 1.71 10.83 0.24
N ILE A 320 1.34 9.60 0.62
CA ILE A 320 1.61 8.41 -0.17
C ILE A 320 0.33 7.65 -0.41
N SER A 321 0.13 7.14 -1.62
CA SER A 321 -0.99 6.25 -1.96
C SER A 321 -0.43 4.91 -2.45
N SER A 322 -0.70 3.87 -1.68
CA SER A 322 -0.01 2.57 -1.77
C SER A 322 -0.89 1.42 -2.26
N LYS A 323 -2.18 1.66 -2.44
CA LYS A 323 -3.16 0.67 -2.90
C LYS A 323 -4.18 1.37 -3.79
N GLY A 324 -4.82 0.60 -4.67
CA GLY A 324 -5.82 1.08 -5.60
C GLY A 324 -5.42 0.86 -7.05
N ARG A 325 -6.39 1.00 -7.95
CA ARG A 325 -6.14 0.89 -9.39
C ARG A 325 -5.42 2.11 -9.93
N ASP A 326 -5.59 3.28 -9.33
CA ASP A 326 -4.84 4.48 -9.71
C ASP A 326 -4.47 5.27 -8.46
N SER A 327 -3.24 5.03 -7.96
CA SER A 327 -2.76 5.70 -6.76
C SER A 327 -2.58 7.21 -6.97
N GLY A 328 -2.28 7.66 -8.19
CA GLY A 328 -2.08 9.08 -8.49
C GLY A 328 -3.41 9.82 -8.51
N GLN A 329 -4.47 9.21 -9.08
CA GLN A 329 -5.82 9.77 -9.05
C GLN A 329 -6.30 9.96 -7.60
N HIS A 330 -6.01 9.04 -6.69
CA HIS A 330 -6.34 9.20 -5.27
C HIS A 330 -5.71 10.44 -4.65
N LEU A 331 -4.41 10.69 -4.91
CA LEU A 331 -3.74 11.87 -4.37
C LEU A 331 -4.18 13.15 -5.09
N PHE A 332 -4.43 13.09 -6.39
CA PHE A 332 -4.98 14.18 -7.18
C PHE A 332 -6.33 14.65 -6.63
N ASN A 333 -7.26 13.71 -6.35
CA ASN A 333 -8.58 14.05 -5.81
C ASN A 333 -8.48 14.77 -4.46
N LEU A 334 -7.58 14.32 -3.56
CA LEU A 334 -7.33 15.02 -2.28
C LEU A 334 -6.78 16.44 -2.48
N ILE A 335 -5.93 16.65 -3.49
CA ILE A 335 -5.39 17.96 -3.83
C ILE A 335 -6.51 18.88 -4.34
N GLU A 336 -7.38 18.37 -5.22
CA GLU A 336 -8.55 19.12 -5.72
C GLU A 336 -9.57 19.42 -4.62
N TYR A 337 -9.68 18.54 -3.62
CA TYR A 337 -10.41 18.79 -2.35
C TYR A 337 -9.71 19.77 -1.41
N LYS A 338 -8.67 20.45 -1.88
CA LYS A 338 -7.95 21.50 -1.14
C LYS A 338 -7.41 21.01 0.20
N ILE A 339 -6.88 19.78 0.26
CA ILE A 339 -6.18 19.27 1.46
C ILE A 339 -5.05 20.18 1.95
N SER A 340 -4.49 20.98 1.06
CA SER A 340 -3.50 22.02 1.35
C SER A 340 -4.06 23.22 2.15
N SER A 341 -5.36 23.28 2.39
CA SER A 341 -6.02 24.30 3.21
C SER A 341 -6.34 23.83 4.62
N ALA A 342 -6.09 22.57 4.96
CA ALA A 342 -6.25 22.07 6.32
C ALA A 342 -5.35 22.86 7.28
N GLU A 343 -5.92 23.32 8.38
CA GLU A 343 -5.22 24.13 9.38
C GLU A 343 -4.65 23.24 10.47
N ASN A 344 -5.38 22.19 10.82
CA ASN A 344 -5.04 21.28 11.90
C ASN A 344 -5.15 19.81 11.48
N ARG A 345 -4.74 18.91 12.37
CA ARG A 345 -4.75 17.47 12.11
C ARG A 345 -6.16 16.88 11.95
N ASN A 346 -7.16 17.44 12.62
CA ASN A 346 -8.53 16.93 12.55
C ASN A 346 -9.14 17.21 11.17
N ASP A 347 -8.89 18.38 10.58
CA ASP A 347 -9.32 18.69 9.21
C ASP A 347 -8.74 17.68 8.21
N LEU A 348 -7.47 17.30 8.40
CA LEU A 348 -6.82 16.27 7.58
C LEU A 348 -7.45 14.88 7.77
N ILE A 349 -7.84 14.53 9.00
CA ILE A 349 -8.52 13.27 9.28
C ILE A 349 -9.88 13.24 8.57
N GLU A 350 -10.65 14.32 8.65
CA GLU A 350 -11.94 14.46 7.99
C GLU A 350 -11.83 14.31 6.46
N LEU A 351 -10.86 15.00 5.85
CA LEU A 351 -10.58 14.87 4.42
C LEU A 351 -10.13 13.47 4.00
N LEU A 352 -9.36 12.78 4.86
CA LEU A 352 -8.95 11.39 4.61
C LEU A 352 -10.11 10.40 4.79
N ASP A 353 -11.09 10.72 5.64
CA ASP A 353 -12.30 9.93 5.84
C ASP A 353 -13.27 10.03 4.66
N PHE A 354 -13.24 11.16 3.94
CA PHE A 354 -14.14 11.42 2.84
C PHE A 354 -14.15 10.26 1.82
N PRO A 355 -15.33 9.89 1.28
CA PRO A 355 -15.46 8.85 0.27
C PRO A 355 -14.55 9.06 -0.93
N ARG A 356 -13.82 8.01 -1.31
CA ARG A 356 -12.98 8.04 -2.51
C ARG A 356 -13.77 7.61 -3.72
N TYR A 357 -13.29 8.08 -4.87
CA TYR A 357 -13.78 7.67 -6.17
C TYR A 357 -12.60 7.47 -7.13
N LEU A 358 -12.83 6.66 -8.15
CA LEU A 358 -11.98 6.49 -9.31
C LEU A 358 -12.84 6.63 -10.56
N PHE A 359 -12.42 7.48 -11.49
CA PHE A 359 -13.00 7.50 -12.83
C PHE A 359 -12.30 6.46 -13.70
N LEU A 360 -13.09 5.74 -14.49
CA LEU A 360 -12.64 4.81 -15.51
C LEU A 360 -13.22 5.26 -16.85
N LEU A 361 -12.40 5.28 -17.89
CA LEU A 361 -12.84 5.54 -19.25
C LEU A 361 -13.07 4.23 -20.01
N ASN A 362 -13.91 4.30 -21.05
CA ASN A 362 -14.20 3.22 -22.00
C ASN A 362 -14.75 1.92 -21.34
N PRO A 363 -16.05 1.86 -21.00
CA PRO A 363 -17.00 2.98 -20.93
C PRO A 363 -16.74 3.89 -19.72
N GLU A 364 -17.21 5.14 -19.80
CA GLU A 364 -17.20 6.09 -18.68
C GLU A 364 -17.99 5.54 -17.50
N ARG A 365 -17.33 5.41 -16.35
CA ARG A 365 -17.94 4.94 -15.11
C ARG A 365 -17.13 5.41 -13.92
N MET A 366 -17.78 5.43 -12.76
CA MET A 366 -17.14 5.75 -11.49
C MET A 366 -17.22 4.57 -10.53
N VAL A 367 -16.11 4.28 -9.86
CA VAL A 367 -16.11 3.40 -8.69
C VAL A 367 -16.06 4.26 -7.44
N TYR A 368 -16.91 4.00 -6.46
CA TYR A 368 -17.13 4.87 -5.30
C TYR A 368 -17.24 4.13 -3.96
N GLU A 369 -16.68 4.72 -2.91
CA GLU A 369 -16.78 4.23 -1.52
C GLU A 369 -18.11 4.66 -0.86
N SER A 370 -19.24 4.13 -1.34
CA SER A 370 -20.57 4.55 -0.86
C SER A 370 -20.84 4.26 0.62
N ASN A 371 -20.14 3.29 1.24
CA ASN A 371 -20.25 2.95 2.66
C ASN A 371 -19.85 4.10 3.61
N ARG A 372 -19.06 5.06 3.12
CA ARG A 372 -18.60 6.24 3.88
C ARG A 372 -19.35 7.51 3.53
N SER A 373 -20.38 7.40 2.69
CA SER A 373 -21.10 8.51 2.13
C SER A 373 -22.44 8.68 2.82
N SER A 374 -22.85 9.93 3.02
CA SER A 374 -24.23 10.22 3.41
C SER A 374 -25.19 9.90 2.25
N PRO A 375 -26.47 9.57 2.53
CA PRO A 375 -27.48 9.39 1.49
C PRO A 375 -27.59 10.59 0.53
N LYS A 376 -27.44 11.82 1.06
CA LYS A 376 -27.45 13.05 0.25
C LYS A 376 -26.28 13.12 -0.74
N GLN A 377 -25.08 12.74 -0.31
CA GLN A 377 -23.91 12.68 -1.20
C GLN A 377 -24.10 11.64 -2.30
N ILE A 378 -24.61 10.46 -1.94
CA ILE A 378 -24.92 9.40 -2.91
C ILE A 378 -25.95 9.90 -3.94
N GLN A 379 -27.00 10.59 -3.50
CA GLN A 379 -28.02 11.11 -4.41
C GLN A 379 -27.46 12.12 -5.41
N THR A 380 -26.57 13.01 -4.97
CA THR A 380 -25.86 13.93 -5.88
C THR A 380 -25.08 13.17 -6.96
N PHE A 381 -24.46 12.05 -6.61
CA PHE A 381 -23.74 11.21 -7.58
C PHE A 381 -24.68 10.38 -8.47
N LEU A 382 -25.77 9.81 -7.93
CA LEU A 382 -26.76 9.08 -8.74
C LEU A 382 -27.45 9.95 -9.80
N ASN A 383 -27.45 11.26 -9.60
CA ASN A 383 -27.93 12.23 -10.59
C ASN A 383 -26.89 12.52 -11.70
N THR A 384 -25.68 11.94 -11.66
CA THR A 384 -24.71 12.02 -12.74
C THR A 384 -25.00 10.99 -13.83
N SER A 385 -24.69 11.32 -15.07
CA SER A 385 -25.08 10.56 -16.27
C SER A 385 -24.24 9.30 -16.55
N PHE A 386 -23.35 8.88 -15.65
CA PHE A 386 -22.49 7.70 -15.83
C PHE A 386 -22.71 6.64 -14.74
N PRO A 387 -22.57 5.34 -15.05
CA PRO A 387 -22.72 4.25 -14.08
C PRO A 387 -21.80 4.37 -12.86
N ILE A 388 -22.34 4.01 -11.69
CA ILE A 388 -21.63 4.05 -10.40
C ILE A 388 -21.55 2.65 -9.80
N TYR A 389 -20.34 2.20 -9.51
CA TYR A 389 -20.05 0.92 -8.89
C TYR A 389 -19.59 1.10 -7.44
N HIS A 390 -20.14 0.31 -6.54
CA HIS A 390 -19.70 0.32 -5.15
C HIS A 390 -18.36 -0.41 -4.99
N LYS A 391 -17.52 0.12 -4.09
CA LYS A 391 -16.42 -0.64 -3.51
C LYS A 391 -16.17 -0.20 -2.07
N SER A 392 -16.06 -1.15 -1.16
CA SER A 392 -15.79 -0.90 0.27
C SER A 392 -14.49 -0.13 0.55
N ASN A 393 -13.46 -0.32 -0.28
CA ASN A 393 -12.18 0.39 -0.19
C ASN A 393 -11.48 0.49 -1.56
N LEU A 394 -11.20 1.72 -1.98
CA LEU A 394 -10.51 2.02 -3.24
C LEU A 394 -9.00 2.21 -3.10
N GLY A 395 -8.48 2.59 -1.94
CA GLY A 395 -7.05 2.91 -1.78
C GLY A 395 -6.54 2.91 -0.33
N ASN A 396 -5.25 3.19 -0.18
CA ASN A 396 -4.61 3.33 1.14
C ASN A 396 -3.68 4.54 1.12
N ILE A 397 -4.07 5.58 1.86
CA ILE A 397 -3.37 6.86 1.88
C ILE A 397 -2.77 7.09 3.27
N TRP A 398 -1.46 7.28 3.31
CA TRP A 398 -0.79 7.72 4.54
C TRP A 398 -0.30 9.15 4.37
N LEU A 399 -0.31 9.88 5.48
CA LEU A 399 0.02 11.29 5.53
C LEU A 399 1.04 11.55 6.64
N HIS A 400 2.02 12.41 6.38
CA HIS A 400 2.82 13.06 7.41
C HIS A 400 2.57 14.57 7.39
N TYR A 401 2.11 15.12 8.52
CA TYR A 401 1.82 16.54 8.67
C TYR A 401 2.86 17.23 9.54
N LYS A 402 3.42 18.32 9.04
CA LYS A 402 4.30 19.24 9.77
C LYS A 402 3.72 20.65 9.66
N THR A 403 3.61 21.34 10.78
CA THR A 403 3.06 22.72 10.84
C THR A 403 3.97 23.59 11.70
N THR A 404 3.94 24.90 11.48
CA THR A 404 4.58 25.88 12.36
C THR A 404 3.83 26.09 13.67
N SER A 405 2.62 25.53 13.82
CA SER A 405 1.84 25.54 15.06
C SER A 405 2.67 25.03 16.25
N THR A 406 2.54 25.71 17.38
CA THR A 406 3.20 25.37 18.65
C THR A 406 2.62 24.11 19.30
N LYS A 407 1.40 23.71 18.90
CA LYS A 407 0.75 22.49 19.40
C LYS A 407 1.35 21.26 18.72
N LYS A 408 2.25 20.57 19.42
CA LYS A 408 2.86 19.31 18.94
C LYS A 408 1.83 18.21 18.64
N SER A 409 0.63 18.28 19.22
CA SER A 409 -0.49 17.40 18.90
C SER A 409 -0.95 17.50 17.45
N ASP A 410 -0.66 18.61 16.79
CA ASP A 410 -1.17 18.86 15.43
C ASP A 410 -0.23 18.30 14.37
N GLN A 411 0.87 17.65 14.75
CA GLN A 411 1.88 17.11 13.82
C GLN A 411 1.93 15.58 13.87
N GLY A 412 2.53 14.99 12.85
CA GLY A 412 2.91 13.58 12.83
C GLY A 412 2.20 12.75 11.75
N LEU A 413 2.32 11.43 11.89
CA LEU A 413 1.78 10.46 10.95
C LEU A 413 0.28 10.24 11.17
N ILE A 414 -0.46 10.18 10.06
CA ILE A 414 -1.87 9.80 9.99
C ILE A 414 -1.96 8.62 9.02
N LEU A 415 -2.35 7.45 9.52
CA LEU A 415 -2.53 6.26 8.69
C LEU A 415 -4.01 6.04 8.41
N ASP A 416 -4.31 5.68 7.16
CA ASP A 416 -5.66 5.33 6.71
C ASP A 416 -6.36 4.32 7.63
N GLY A 417 -7.61 4.58 7.97
CA GLY A 417 -8.44 3.66 8.74
C GLY A 417 -8.99 2.49 7.93
N ARG A 418 -8.96 2.55 6.59
CA ARG A 418 -9.60 1.54 5.72
C ARG A 418 -8.80 0.24 5.54
N GLN A 419 -7.56 0.18 6.05
CA GLN A 419 -6.68 -1.00 5.94
C GLN A 419 -6.12 -1.37 7.31
N GLU A 420 -5.74 -2.64 7.48
CA GLU A 420 -4.95 -3.08 8.63
C GLU A 420 -3.57 -2.42 8.58
N ASN A 421 -3.47 -1.25 9.20
CA ASN A 421 -2.25 -0.50 9.42
C ASN A 421 -1.87 -0.62 10.90
N SER A 422 -0.58 -0.66 11.22
CA SER A 422 -0.10 -0.66 12.59
C SER A 422 0.75 0.57 12.83
N LEU A 423 0.42 1.30 13.89
CA LEU A 423 1.14 2.48 14.36
C LEU A 423 1.51 2.24 15.83
N SER A 424 2.80 2.26 16.16
CA SER A 424 3.24 2.16 17.55
C SER A 424 3.85 3.46 18.02
N CYS A 425 3.13 4.11 18.94
CA CYS A 425 3.52 5.33 19.64
C CYS A 425 3.98 5.01 21.06
N SER A 426 4.65 5.94 21.76
CA SER A 426 4.83 5.86 23.22
C SER A 426 3.50 6.15 23.94
N LYS A 427 3.35 5.61 25.15
CA LYS A 427 2.17 5.82 26.01
C LYS A 427 2.05 7.29 26.44
#